data_AF-A0A5K1D6J6-F1
#
_entry.id   AF-A0A5K1D6J6-F1
#
_cell.length_a   1.000
_cell.length_b   1.000
_cell.length_c   1.000
_cell.angle_alpha   90.00
_cell.angle_beta   90.00
_cell.angle_gamma   90.00
#
_symmetry.space_group_name_H-M   'P 1'
#
loop_
_entity.id
_entity.type
_entity.pdbx_description
1 polymer ?
#
loop_
_entity_poly.entity_id
_entity_poly.type
_entity_poly.pdbx_seq_one_letter_code
_entity_poly.pdbx_strand_id
1 'polypeptide(L)'
;MGDVAKDLTAGTVGGAAQLIVGHPFDTIKVKLQSQPAPLPGQPPKYSGAMDAVKQTVAAEGPRGLYKGMGAPLATVAAFNAVLFTARGQMEALLRSAPGVPLSVEQQMVCGAGAGVAVAFLACPTELIKCRQAF
;
A
#
# COMPACT_ATOMS: atom_id res chain seq x y z
N MET A 1 -18.01 6.98 21.55
CA MET A 1 -18.05 7.48 20.16
C MET A 1 -16.94 8.48 19.85
N GLY A 2 -16.55 9.37 20.78
CA GLY A 2 -15.46 10.33 20.54
C GLY A 2 -14.08 9.72 20.24
N ASP A 3 -13.74 8.59 20.87
CA ASP A 3 -12.41 7.97 20.69
C ASP A 3 -12.28 7.26 19.33
N VAL A 4 -13.32 6.55 18.88
CA VAL A 4 -13.33 5.89 17.56
C VAL A 4 -13.18 6.90 16.42
N ALA A 5 -13.83 8.06 16.51
CA ALA A 5 -13.70 9.11 15.50
C ALA A 5 -12.29 9.73 15.47
N LYS A 6 -11.68 9.91 16.64
CA LYS A 6 -10.29 10.37 16.76
C LYS A 6 -9.31 9.35 16.18
N ASP A 7 -9.47 8.07 16.52
CA ASP A 7 -8.61 6.99 16.04
C ASP A 7 -8.72 6.81 14.52
N LEU A 8 -9.93 6.87 13.96
CA LEU A 8 -10.16 6.78 12.53
C LEU A 8 -9.54 7.97 11.78
N THR A 9 -9.70 9.17 12.31
CA THR A 9 -9.14 10.39 11.70
C THR A 9 -7.61 10.35 11.76
N ALA A 10 -7.03 10.04 12.92
CA ALA A 10 -5.59 9.91 13.10
C ALA A 10 -4.99 8.82 12.20
N GLY A 11 -5.65 7.66 12.11
CA GLY A 11 -5.24 6.55 11.23
C GLY A 11 -5.33 6.92 9.74
N THR A 12 -6.35 7.66 9.33
CA THR A 12 -6.51 8.10 7.93
C THR A 12 -5.46 9.14 7.55
N VAL A 13 -5.22 10.14 8.41
CA VAL A 13 -4.18 11.16 8.18
C VAL A 13 -2.79 10.54 8.18
N GLY A 14 -2.51 9.63 9.12
CA GLY A 14 -1.26 8.88 9.16
C GLY A 14 -1.05 8.03 7.89
N GLY A 15 -2.09 7.32 7.45
CA GLY A 15 -2.07 6.55 6.21
C GLY A 15 -1.84 7.41 4.97
N ALA A 16 -2.50 8.57 4.87
CA ALA A 16 -2.30 9.51 3.78
C ALA A 16 -0.87 10.08 3.77
N ALA A 17 -0.33 10.45 4.93
CA ALA A 17 1.05 10.92 5.05
C ALA A 17 2.06 9.84 4.63
N GLN A 18 1.85 8.60 5.07
CA GLN A 18 2.66 7.45 4.64
C GLN A 18 2.62 7.26 3.12
N LEU A 19 1.44 7.35 2.50
CA LEU A 19 1.31 7.27 1.05
C LEU A 19 2.03 8.41 0.35
N ILE A 20 1.88 9.66 0.80
CA ILE A 20 2.53 10.81 0.17
C ILE A 20 4.05 10.67 0.21
N VAL A 21 4.62 10.26 1.34
CA VAL A 21 6.07 10.09 1.48
C VAL A 21 6.57 8.84 0.74
N GLY A 22 5.79 7.75 0.73
CA GLY A 22 6.19 6.45 0.17
C GLY A 22 5.96 6.31 -1.34
N HIS A 23 4.96 7.00 -1.91
CA HIS A 23 4.53 6.79 -3.30
C HIS A 23 5.61 7.08 -4.35
N PRO A 24 6.53 8.05 -4.18
CA PRO A 24 7.69 8.19 -5.07
C PRO A 24 8.55 6.93 -5.15
N PHE A 25 8.78 6.26 -4.01
CA PHE A 25 9.56 5.02 -3.96
C PHE A 25 8.83 3.87 -4.65
N ASP A 26 7.51 3.76 -4.43
CA ASP A 26 6.67 2.77 -5.11
C ASP A 26 6.69 2.96 -6.63
N THR A 27 6.59 4.19 -7.11
CA THR A 27 6.59 4.51 -8.53
C THR A 27 7.90 4.08 -9.19
N ILE A 28 9.04 4.36 -8.55
CA ILE A 28 10.35 3.94 -9.05
C ILE A 28 10.52 2.42 -8.99
N LYS A 29 10.08 1.78 -7.90
CA LYS A 29 10.09 0.32 -7.76
C LYS A 29 9.30 -0.34 -8.89
N VAL A 30 8.08 0.11 -9.16
CA VAL A 30 7.22 -0.44 -10.21
C VAL A 30 7.82 -0.20 -11.60
N LYS A 31 8.38 0.99 -11.88
CA LYS A 31 9.06 1.28 -13.16
C LYS A 31 10.29 0.38 -13.36
N LEU A 32 11.07 0.08 -12.30
CA LEU A 32 12.21 -0.83 -12.37
C LEU A 32 11.79 -2.29 -12.57
N GLN A 33 10.75 -2.75 -11.87
CA GLN A 33 10.27 -4.13 -11.92
C GLN A 33 9.48 -4.45 -13.20
N SER A 34 8.84 -3.43 -13.80
CA SER A 34 8.02 -3.60 -15.01
C SER A 34 8.72 -3.16 -16.29
N GLN A 35 9.99 -2.72 -16.23
CA GLN A 35 10.73 -2.37 -17.44
C GLN A 35 10.92 -3.62 -18.31
N PRO A 36 10.81 -3.50 -19.65
CA PRO A 36 11.04 -4.63 -20.53
C PRO A 36 12.47 -5.15 -20.40
N ALA A 37 12.65 -6.45 -20.57
CA ALA A 37 13.97 -7.07 -20.62
C ALA A 37 14.80 -6.41 -21.74
N PRO A 38 16.10 -6.11 -21.50
CA PRO A 38 16.95 -5.53 -22.53
C PRO A 38 17.09 -6.49 -23.71
N LEU A 39 17.08 -5.95 -24.93
CA LEU A 39 17.46 -6.72 -26.11
C LEU A 39 18.94 -7.12 -26.04
N PRO A 40 19.36 -8.23 -26.68
CA PRO A 40 20.77 -8.62 -26.72
C PRO A 40 21.66 -7.45 -27.19
N GLY A 41 22.62 -7.05 -26.35
CA GLY A 41 23.54 -5.95 -26.64
C GLY A 41 23.03 -4.54 -26.30
N GLN A 42 21.81 -4.37 -25.77
CA GLN A 42 21.31 -3.07 -25.32
C GLN A 42 21.30 -2.97 -23.78
N PRO A 43 21.60 -1.78 -23.21
CA PRO A 43 21.46 -1.55 -21.78
C PRO A 43 19.98 -1.53 -21.36
N PRO A 44 19.65 -1.86 -20.09
CA PRO A 44 18.30 -1.70 -19.57
C PRO A 44 17.85 -0.24 -19.65
N LYS A 45 16.54 -0.02 -19.82
CA LYS A 45 15.93 1.32 -19.85
C LYS A 45 16.31 2.13 -18.61
N TYR A 46 16.32 1.46 -17.45
CA TYR A 46 16.76 2.02 -16.19
C TYR A 46 17.90 1.17 -15.64
N SER A 47 19.10 1.77 -15.54
CA SER A 47 20.30 1.13 -14.95
C SER A 47 20.20 0.95 -13.43
N GLY A 48 19.28 1.66 -12.77
CA GLY A 48 19.03 1.56 -11.35
C GLY A 48 18.01 2.59 -10.86
N ALA A 49 17.74 2.61 -9.56
CA ALA A 49 16.72 3.49 -8.97
C ALA A 49 17.00 4.99 -9.20
N MET A 50 18.25 5.41 -9.04
CA MET A 50 18.63 6.82 -9.19
C MET A 50 18.55 7.29 -10.65
N ASP A 51 18.83 6.39 -11.59
CA ASP A 51 18.65 6.63 -13.01
C ASP A 51 17.16 6.72 -13.38
N ALA A 52 16.33 5.80 -12.86
CA ALA A 52 14.89 5.86 -13.01
C ALA A 52 14.28 7.16 -12.46
N VAL A 53 14.75 7.66 -11.31
CA VAL A 53 14.33 8.96 -10.76
C VAL A 53 14.69 10.09 -11.71
N LYS A 54 15.95 10.19 -12.13
CA LYS A 54 16.43 11.26 -13.02
C LYS A 54 15.66 11.28 -14.33
N GLN A 55 15.51 10.11 -14.98
CA GLN A 55 14.76 9.99 -16.22
C GLN A 55 13.28 10.34 -16.05
N THR A 56 12.64 9.90 -14.95
CA THR A 56 11.22 10.23 -14.68
C THR A 56 11.03 11.73 -14.46
N VAL A 57 11.89 12.37 -13.68
CA VAL A 57 11.81 13.82 -13.43
C VAL A 57 12.12 14.62 -14.70
N ALA A 58 13.07 14.17 -15.52
CA ALA A 58 13.38 14.83 -16.79
C ALA A 58 12.23 14.73 -17.81
N ALA A 59 11.52 13.59 -17.85
CA ALA A 59 10.45 13.35 -18.82
C ALA A 59 9.08 13.90 -18.38
N GLU A 60 8.71 13.71 -17.11
CA GLU A 60 7.35 13.97 -16.59
C GLU A 60 7.33 15.08 -15.52
N GLY A 61 8.50 15.63 -15.16
CA GLY A 61 8.67 16.54 -14.04
C GLY A 61 8.55 15.86 -12.67
N PRO A 62 8.70 16.61 -11.56
CA PRO A 62 8.57 16.06 -10.20
C PRO A 62 7.21 15.44 -9.90
N ARG A 63 6.15 15.91 -10.59
CA ARG A 63 4.78 15.36 -10.44
C ARG A 63 4.65 13.95 -11.01
N GLY A 64 5.52 13.53 -11.93
CA GLY A 64 5.55 12.17 -12.48
C GLY A 64 5.80 11.10 -11.40
N LEU A 65 6.50 11.45 -10.31
CA LEU A 65 6.71 10.56 -9.16
C LEU A 65 5.43 10.28 -8.35
N TYR A 66 4.38 11.07 -8.56
CA TYR A 66 3.09 10.97 -7.86
C TYR A 66 1.96 10.48 -8.77
N LYS A 67 2.29 10.06 -10.00
CA LYS A 67 1.31 9.53 -10.96
C LYS A 67 0.64 8.27 -10.39
N GLY A 68 -0.69 8.18 -10.51
CA GLY A 68 -1.47 7.06 -9.99
C GLY A 68 -1.70 7.03 -8.46
N MET A 69 -1.29 8.07 -7.72
CA MET A 69 -1.48 8.15 -6.26
C MET A 69 -2.95 8.35 -5.84
N GLY A 70 -3.80 8.84 -6.75
CA GLY A 70 -5.19 9.17 -6.45
C GLY A 70 -6.02 7.96 -5.95
N ALA A 71 -5.87 6.81 -6.60
CA ALA A 71 -6.60 5.60 -6.20
C ALA A 71 -6.22 5.12 -4.77
N PRO A 72 -4.93 4.96 -4.42
CA PRO A 72 -4.51 4.64 -3.05
C PRO A 72 -4.97 5.66 -2.00
N LEU A 73 -4.89 6.97 -2.30
CA LEU A 73 -5.33 8.00 -1.35
C LEU A 73 -6.84 7.95 -1.10
N ALA A 74 -7.64 7.67 -2.13
CA ALA A 74 -9.09 7.57 -2.00
C ALA A 74 -9.52 6.35 -1.17
N THR A 75 -8.74 5.26 -1.18
CA THR A 75 -9.11 4.00 -0.54
C THR A 75 -8.42 3.76 0.81
N VAL A 76 -7.47 4.59 1.23
CA VAL A 76 -6.69 4.40 2.47
C VAL A 76 -7.54 4.27 3.73
N ALA A 77 -8.59 5.08 3.85
CA ALA A 77 -9.52 5.01 4.99
C ALA A 77 -10.29 3.68 5.01
N ALA A 78 -10.77 3.24 3.84
CA ALA A 78 -11.48 1.98 3.69
C ALA A 78 -10.56 0.78 3.97
N PHE A 79 -9.30 0.81 3.53
CA PHE A 79 -8.32 -0.22 3.85
C PHE A 79 -8.11 -0.37 5.35
N ASN A 80 -7.84 0.74 6.04
CA ASN A 80 -7.61 0.70 7.48
C ASN A 80 -8.87 0.23 8.21
N ALA A 81 -10.06 0.71 7.80
CA ALA A 81 -11.32 0.29 8.40
C ALA A 81 -11.56 -1.22 8.27
N VAL A 82 -11.38 -1.78 7.06
CA VAL A 82 -11.55 -3.22 6.81
C VAL A 82 -10.49 -4.03 7.54
N LEU A 83 -9.23 -3.60 7.51
CA LEU A 83 -8.13 -4.27 8.20
C LEU A 83 -8.40 -4.37 9.71
N PHE A 84 -8.70 -3.25 10.37
CA PHE A 84 -8.95 -3.23 11.81
C PHE A 84 -10.23 -3.98 12.18
N THR A 85 -11.29 -3.87 11.38
CA THR A 85 -12.55 -4.59 11.64
C THR A 85 -12.36 -6.10 11.51
N ALA A 86 -11.79 -6.57 10.39
CA ALA A 86 -11.56 -7.98 10.15
C ALA A 86 -10.60 -8.58 11.18
N ARG A 87 -9.52 -7.85 11.51
CA ARG A 87 -8.60 -8.26 12.57
C ARG A 87 -9.30 -8.32 13.93
N GLY A 88 -10.05 -7.29 14.31
CA GLY A 88 -10.79 -7.26 15.58
C GLY A 88 -11.79 -8.41 15.73
N GLN A 89 -12.49 -8.76 14.65
CA GLN A 89 -13.39 -9.92 14.62
C GLN A 89 -12.62 -11.25 14.76
N MET A 90 -11.51 -11.41 14.03
CA MET A 90 -10.66 -12.61 14.13
C MET A 90 -10.06 -12.77 15.52
N GLU A 91 -9.59 -11.67 16.12
CA GLU A 91 -9.06 -11.66 17.47
C GLU A 91 -10.15 -12.02 18.49
N ALA A 92 -11.38 -11.53 18.33
CA ALA A 92 -12.50 -11.87 19.21
C ALA A 92 -12.89 -13.35 19.14
N LEU A 93 -12.75 -13.99 17.96
CA LEU A 93 -13.04 -15.42 17.79
C LEU A 93 -11.95 -16.33 18.36
N LEU A 94 -10.68 -15.94 18.25
CA LEU A 94 -9.54 -16.76 18.65
C LEU A 94 -9.10 -16.52 20.10
N ARG A 95 -9.50 -15.42 20.72
CA ARG A 95 -9.10 -15.07 22.09
C ARG A 95 -9.91 -15.88 23.10
N SER A 96 -9.21 -16.60 23.98
CA SER A 96 -9.84 -17.46 25.00
C SER A 96 -10.55 -16.70 26.13
N ALA A 97 -10.05 -15.51 26.49
CA ALA A 97 -10.66 -14.65 27.51
C ALA A 97 -10.34 -13.16 27.27
N PRO A 98 -11.22 -12.22 27.68
CA PRO A 98 -10.97 -10.79 27.53
C PRO A 98 -9.66 -10.36 28.21
N GLY A 99 -8.80 -9.65 27.48
CA GLY A 99 -7.54 -9.11 28.00
C GLY A 99 -6.31 -10.04 27.92
N VAL A 100 -6.47 -11.29 27.52
CA VAL A 100 -5.32 -12.19 27.32
C VAL A 100 -4.64 -11.88 25.97
N PRO A 101 -3.31 -11.66 25.95
CA PRO A 101 -2.57 -11.47 24.71
C PRO A 101 -2.61 -12.74 23.87
N LEU A 102 -2.83 -12.59 22.57
CA LEU A 102 -2.85 -13.71 21.62
C LEU A 102 -1.45 -14.26 21.41
N SER A 103 -1.35 -15.58 21.22
CA SER A 103 -0.07 -16.20 20.83
C SER A 103 0.35 -15.72 19.43
N VAL A 104 1.64 -15.85 19.11
CA VAL A 104 2.18 -15.46 17.79
C VAL A 104 1.44 -16.19 16.66
N GLU A 105 1.12 -17.47 16.83
CA GLU A 105 0.37 -18.25 15.85
C GLU A 105 -1.05 -17.70 15.64
N GLN A 106 -1.76 -17.37 16.72
CA GLN A 106 -3.08 -16.77 16.63
C GLN A 106 -3.04 -15.38 15.98
N GLN A 107 -2.00 -14.59 16.28
CA GLN A 107 -1.78 -13.30 15.63
C GLN A 107 -1.50 -13.45 14.13
N MET A 108 -0.77 -14.49 13.72
CA MET A 108 -0.56 -14.81 12.31
C MET A 108 -1.88 -15.16 11.62
N VAL A 109 -2.73 -16.00 12.24
CA VAL A 109 -4.04 -16.35 11.69
C VAL A 109 -4.92 -15.10 11.57
N CYS A 110 -4.98 -14.27 12.61
CA CYS A 110 -5.72 -12.99 12.58
C CYS A 110 -5.22 -12.07 11.46
N GLY A 111 -3.89 -11.96 11.30
CA GLY A 111 -3.27 -11.17 10.24
C GLY A 111 -3.59 -11.72 8.84
N ALA A 112 -3.53 -13.03 8.65
CA ALA A 112 -3.83 -13.68 7.39
C ALA A 112 -5.30 -13.47 6.98
N GLY A 113 -6.26 -13.69 7.90
CA GLY A 113 -7.67 -13.48 7.59
C GLY A 113 -8.02 -12.00 7.34
N ALA A 114 -7.43 -11.09 8.10
CA ALA A 114 -7.56 -9.65 7.82
C ALA A 114 -6.96 -9.28 6.45
N GLY A 115 -5.82 -9.88 6.07
CA GLY A 115 -5.21 -9.71 4.77
C GLY A 115 -6.10 -10.19 3.61
N VAL A 116 -6.76 -11.34 3.77
CA VAL A 116 -7.74 -11.84 2.79
C VAL A 116 -8.91 -10.87 2.63
N ALA A 117 -9.43 -10.33 3.73
CA ALA A 117 -10.53 -9.35 3.69
C ALA A 117 -10.11 -8.06 2.97
N VAL A 118 -8.90 -7.57 3.24
CA VAL A 118 -8.35 -6.36 2.61
C VAL A 118 -8.06 -6.58 1.12
N ALA A 119 -7.70 -7.79 0.69
CA ALA A 119 -7.35 -8.11 -0.70
C ALA A 119 -8.47 -7.73 -1.69
N PHE A 120 -9.74 -7.87 -1.31
CA PHE A 120 -10.88 -7.50 -2.16
C PHE A 120 -10.93 -6.01 -2.53
N LEU A 121 -10.43 -5.14 -1.64
CA LEU A 121 -10.27 -3.72 -1.94
C LEU A 121 -8.88 -3.43 -2.54
N ALA A 122 -7.85 -4.17 -2.12
CA ALA A 122 -6.46 -3.86 -2.41
C ALA A 122 -6.14 -4.14 -3.87
N CYS A 123 -6.46 -5.33 -4.35
CA CYS A 123 -6.18 -5.76 -5.71
C CYS A 123 -6.75 -4.81 -6.79
N PRO A 124 -8.03 -4.40 -6.76
CA PRO A 124 -8.54 -3.46 -7.77
C PRO A 124 -7.90 -2.07 -7.66
N THR A 125 -7.63 -1.59 -6.44
CA THR A 125 -6.96 -0.29 -6.23
C THR A 125 -5.54 -0.31 -6.79
N GLU A 126 -4.79 -1.36 -6.51
CA GLU A 126 -3.42 -1.53 -7.01
C GLU A 126 -3.40 -1.67 -8.54
N LEU A 127 -4.37 -2.38 -9.12
CA LEU A 127 -4.51 -2.47 -10.57
C LEU A 127 -4.73 -1.10 -11.21
N ILE A 128 -5.58 -0.25 -10.62
CA ILE A 128 -5.82 1.11 -11.08
C ILE A 128 -4.55 1.96 -10.95
N LYS A 129 -3.86 1.89 -9.79
CA LYS A 129 -2.58 2.58 -9.56
C LYS A 129 -1.57 2.22 -10.64
N CYS A 130 -1.36 0.93 -10.89
CA CYS A 130 -0.42 0.45 -11.90
C CYS A 130 -0.81 0.94 -13.30
N ARG A 131 -2.08 0.83 -13.70
CA ARG A 131 -2.53 1.32 -15.01
C ARG A 131 -2.37 2.83 -15.19
N GLN A 132 -2.56 3.62 -14.13
CA GLN A 132 -2.39 5.08 -14.18
C GLN A 132 -0.94 5.53 -14.09
N ALA A 133 -0.05 4.71 -13.50
CA ALA A 133 1.38 4.99 -13.40
C ALA A 133 2.13 4.73 -14.73
N PHE A 134 1.60 3.86 -15.59
CA PHE A 134 2.03 3.68 -16.98
C PHE A 134 1.29 4.60 -17.95
#